data_AF-A0A6L3Y9W9-F1
#
_entry.id   AF-A0A6L3Y9W9-F1
#
_cell.length_a   1.000
_cell.length_b   1.000
_cell.length_c   1.000
_cell.angle_alpha   90.00
_cell.angle_beta   90.00
_cell.angle_gamma   90.00
#
_symmetry.space_group_name_H-M   'P 1'
#
loop_
_entity.id
_entity.type
_entity.pdbx_description
1 polymer ?
#
loop_
_entity_poly.entity_id
_entity_poly.type
_entity_poly.pdbx_seq_one_letter_code
_entity_poly.pdbx_strand_id
1 'polypeptide(L)'
;MCSNCFIATLGSPRIIYLSGPMTGLPDFNYPAFRRAAAALRLAGHRVYNPAEYPHKGPPELFPIRQAFASYCNFICLEADTIVLLPGWRASKGAGAERQLALNCGIDIIEWLEAL
;
A
#
# COMPACT_ATOMS: atom_id res chain seq x y z
N MET A 1 -22.29 13.38 15.83
CA MET A 1 -22.20 12.10 15.08
C MET A 1 -20.76 11.99 14.61
N CYS A 2 -19.93 11.31 15.40
CA CYS A 2 -18.49 11.20 15.12
C CYS A 2 -18.30 10.31 13.88
N SER A 3 -17.56 10.83 12.91
CA SER A 3 -17.09 10.13 11.73
C SER A 3 -16.28 8.92 12.16
N ASN A 4 -16.96 7.78 12.33
CA ASN A 4 -16.38 6.48 12.51
C ASN A 4 -15.66 6.14 11.20
N CYS A 5 -14.42 6.62 11.14
CA CYS A 5 -13.43 6.34 10.13
C CYS A 5 -13.48 4.84 9.83
N PHE A 6 -13.54 4.49 8.54
CA PHE A 6 -13.73 3.15 7.97
C PHE A 6 -12.56 2.17 8.28
N ILE A 7 -11.85 2.37 9.39
CA ILE A 7 -10.74 1.56 9.91
C ILE A 7 -11.26 0.48 10.87
N ALA A 8 -12.48 0.63 11.43
CA ALA A 8 -12.97 -0.21 12.53
C ALA A 8 -13.61 -1.57 12.13
N THR A 9 -13.53 -2.05 10.89
CA THR A 9 -14.25 -3.28 10.48
C THR A 9 -13.46 -4.23 9.57
N LEU A 10 -12.14 -4.33 9.72
CA LEU A 10 -11.46 -5.60 9.40
C LEU A 10 -11.51 -6.45 10.66
N GLY A 11 -12.60 -7.21 10.85
CA GLY A 11 -12.91 -7.96 12.08
C GLY A 11 -11.88 -9.02 12.49
N SER A 12 -10.82 -9.23 11.71
CA SER A 12 -9.68 -10.10 11.99
C SER A 12 -8.37 -9.42 11.56
N PRO A 13 -7.21 -9.76 12.17
CA PRO A 13 -5.91 -9.40 11.62
C PRO A 13 -5.80 -9.80 10.15
N ARG A 14 -5.07 -8.98 9.38
CA ARG A 14 -4.91 -9.11 7.92
C ARG A 14 -3.44 -8.94 7.57
N ILE A 15 -3.02 -9.50 6.45
CA ILE A 15 -1.71 -9.28 5.84
C ILE A 15 -1.90 -8.35 4.64
N ILE A 16 -1.49 -7.09 4.82
CA ILE A 16 -1.84 -5.98 3.94
C ILE A 16 -0.63 -5.53 3.13
N TYR A 17 -0.81 -5.36 1.82
CA TYR A 17 0.08 -4.58 0.98
C TYR A 17 -0.49 -3.16 0.78
N LEU A 18 0.30 -2.11 1.03
CA LEU A 18 -0.09 -0.73 0.69
C LEU A 18 0.29 -0.41 -0.76
N SER A 19 -0.62 0.23 -1.49
CA SER A 19 -0.40 0.61 -2.88
C SER A 19 -0.92 2.00 -3.18
N GLY A 20 -0.18 2.79 -3.96
CA GLY A 20 -0.51 4.19 -4.21
C GLY A 20 0.48 4.91 -5.13
N PRO A 21 0.21 6.17 -5.50
CA PRO A 21 1.16 6.96 -6.27
C PRO A 21 2.38 7.35 -5.43
N MET A 22 3.58 7.32 -6.02
CA MET A 22 4.83 7.79 -5.42
C MET A 22 5.56 8.79 -6.32
N THR A 23 5.90 8.37 -7.54
CA THR A 23 6.65 9.18 -8.51
C THR A 23 5.91 10.46 -8.88
N GLY A 24 6.62 11.60 -8.85
CA GLY A 24 6.07 12.91 -9.23
C GLY A 24 5.31 13.62 -8.10
N LEU A 25 5.22 13.03 -6.92
CA LEU A 25 4.64 13.67 -5.73
C LEU A 25 5.72 14.17 -4.76
N PRO A 26 5.44 15.20 -3.95
CA PRO A 26 6.34 15.64 -2.87
C PRO A 26 6.72 14.47 -1.96
N ASP A 27 8.01 14.39 -1.62
CA ASP A 27 8.60 13.33 -0.79
C ASP A 27 8.19 11.90 -1.22
N PHE A 28 7.96 11.69 -2.52
CA PHE A 28 7.50 10.42 -3.09
C PHE A 28 6.23 9.87 -2.41
N ASN A 29 5.40 10.76 -1.86
CA ASN A 29 4.21 10.43 -1.08
C ASN A 29 4.48 9.59 0.19
N TYR A 30 5.74 9.49 0.65
CA TYR A 30 6.11 8.75 1.85
C TYR A 30 5.32 9.15 3.12
N PRO A 31 4.92 10.42 3.33
CA PRO A 31 4.06 10.77 4.46
C PRO A 31 2.73 10.01 4.47
N ALA A 32 2.03 9.88 3.34
CA ALA A 32 0.74 9.17 3.27
C ALA A 32 0.90 7.67 3.53
N PHE A 33 1.90 7.04 2.91
CA PHE A 33 2.24 5.64 3.15
C PHE A 33 2.56 5.37 4.62
N ARG A 34 3.39 6.23 5.25
CA ARG A 34 3.74 6.09 6.68
C ARG A 34 2.52 6.24 7.60
N ARG A 35 1.62 7.19 7.32
CA ARG A 35 0.38 7.36 8.11
C ARG A 35 -0.51 6.13 8.02
N ALA A 36 -0.79 5.65 6.81
CA ALA A 36 -1.62 4.46 6.60
C ALA A 36 -0.99 3.21 7.25
N ALA A 37 0.31 3.02 7.06
CA ALA A 37 1.03 1.90 7.67
C ALA A 37 0.96 1.93 9.20
N ALA A 38 1.19 3.10 9.80
CA ALA A 38 1.08 3.27 11.25
C ALA A 38 -0.34 2.97 11.76
N ALA A 39 -1.37 3.52 11.11
CA ALA A 39 -2.75 3.30 11.51
C ALA A 39 -3.18 1.83 11.41
N LEU A 40 -2.85 1.15 10.30
CA LEU A 40 -3.17 -0.26 10.10
C LEU A 40 -2.39 -1.19 11.04
N ARG A 41 -1.10 -0.89 11.29
CA ARG A 41 -0.30 -1.64 12.27
C ARG A 41 -0.83 -1.45 13.69
N LEU A 42 -1.25 -0.24 14.05
CA LEU A 42 -1.89 0.05 15.35
C LEU A 42 -3.22 -0.71 15.51
N ALA A 43 -3.95 -0.93 14.42
CA ALA A 43 -5.16 -1.75 14.40
C ALA A 43 -4.90 -3.27 14.45
N GLY A 44 -3.63 -3.71 14.52
CA GLY A 44 -3.26 -5.12 14.67
C GLY A 44 -3.02 -5.88 13.35
N HIS A 45 -2.91 -5.17 12.22
CA HIS A 45 -2.57 -5.79 10.93
C HIS A 45 -1.06 -5.88 10.70
N ARG A 46 -0.66 -6.85 9.88
CA ARG A 46 0.71 -6.94 9.37
C ARG A 46 0.75 -6.21 8.03
N VAL A 47 1.60 -5.19 7.91
CA VAL A 47 1.58 -4.28 6.76
C VAL A 47 2.93 -4.26 6.06
N TYR A 48 2.93 -4.60 4.77
CA TYR A 48 4.02 -4.30 3.85
C TYR A 48 3.80 -2.93 3.23
N ASN A 49 4.78 -2.05 3.43
CA ASN A 49 4.77 -0.69 2.93
C ASN A 49 5.89 -0.52 1.89
N PRO A 50 5.60 -0.36 0.59
CA PRO A 50 6.64 -0.20 -0.43
C PRO A 50 7.50 1.07 -0.23
N ALA A 51 7.01 2.07 0.52
CA ALA A 51 7.81 3.24 0.89
C ALA A 51 8.96 2.92 1.88
N GLU A 52 8.94 1.74 2.50
CA GLU A 52 9.98 1.25 3.40
C GLU A 52 10.98 0.31 2.69
N TYR A 53 10.86 0.13 1.36
CA TYR A 53 11.80 -0.70 0.60
C TYR A 53 13.25 -0.20 0.80
N PRO A 54 14.20 -1.08 1.18
CA PRO A 54 15.52 -0.65 1.61
C PRO A 54 16.36 -0.14 0.43
N HIS A 55 16.37 1.17 0.23
CA HIS A 55 17.23 1.85 -0.72
C HIS A 55 17.85 3.08 -0.06
N LYS A 56 19.19 3.15 -0.04
CA LYS A 56 19.95 4.29 0.50
C LYS A 56 20.59 5.16 -0.59
N GLY A 57 20.44 4.75 -1.85
CA GLY A 57 20.95 5.50 -3.00
C GLY A 57 20.02 6.65 -3.38
N PRO A 58 20.41 7.46 -4.37
CA PRO A 58 19.55 8.52 -4.84
C PRO A 58 18.34 7.95 -5.61
N PRO A 59 17.21 8.68 -5.70
CA PRO A 59 15.96 8.17 -6.27
C PRO A 59 16.05 7.69 -7.72
N GLU A 60 16.91 8.31 -8.53
CA GLU A 60 17.14 7.95 -9.93
C GLU A 60 17.81 6.58 -10.10
N LEU A 61 18.49 6.08 -9.05
CA LEU A 61 19.09 4.75 -9.01
C LEU A 61 18.21 3.73 -8.27
N PHE A 62 16.95 4.07 -7.99
CA PHE A 62 16.04 3.14 -7.33
C PHE A 62 15.89 1.86 -8.17
N PRO A 63 16.12 0.66 -7.60
CA PRO A 63 16.14 -0.59 -8.35
C PRO A 63 14.71 -1.08 -8.63
N ILE A 64 13.97 -0.34 -9.45
CA ILE A 64 12.53 -0.49 -9.65
C ILE A 64 12.10 -1.92 -10.01
N ARG A 65 12.90 -2.63 -10.82
CA ARG A 65 12.59 -4.02 -11.22
C ARG A 65 12.69 -5.00 -10.05
N GLN A 66 13.70 -4.84 -9.18
CA GLN A 66 13.89 -5.70 -8.01
C GLN A 66 12.86 -5.37 -6.94
N ALA A 67 12.56 -4.08 -6.75
CA ALA A 67 11.52 -3.61 -5.87
C ALA A 67 10.15 -4.19 -6.27
N PHE A 68 9.73 -4.03 -7.53
CA PHE A 68 8.49 -4.61 -8.03
C PHE A 68 8.45 -6.13 -7.93
N ALA A 69 9.56 -6.83 -8.15
CA ALA A 69 9.62 -8.28 -7.93
C ALA A 69 9.32 -8.64 -6.47
N SER A 70 9.87 -7.88 -5.51
CA SER A 70 9.58 -8.06 -4.08
C SER A 70 8.12 -7.73 -3.75
N TYR A 71 7.56 -6.67 -4.32
CA TYR A 71 6.17 -6.27 -4.13
C TYR A 71 5.21 -7.34 -4.62
N CYS A 72 5.40 -7.79 -5.86
CA CYS A 72 4.61 -8.86 -6.46
C CYS A 72 4.75 -10.16 -5.69
N ASN A 73 5.95 -10.51 -5.21
CA ASN A 73 6.15 -11.70 -4.38
C ASN A 73 5.33 -11.63 -3.10
N PHE A 74 5.37 -10.50 -2.39
CA PHE A 74 4.57 -10.31 -1.17
C PHE A 74 3.06 -10.36 -1.46
N ILE A 75 2.61 -9.68 -2.51
CA ILE A 75 1.20 -9.71 -2.94
C ILE A 75 0.79 -11.16 -3.22
N CYS A 76 1.53 -11.89 -4.05
CA CYS A 76 1.16 -13.24 -4.47
C CYS A 76 1.22 -14.30 -3.36
N LEU A 77 2.20 -14.22 -2.45
CA LEU A 77 2.51 -15.30 -1.53
C LEU A 77 2.07 -15.05 -0.08
N GLU A 78 1.79 -13.80 0.28
CA GLU A 78 1.60 -13.41 1.69
C GLU A 78 0.36 -12.56 1.92
N ALA A 79 0.05 -11.62 1.03
CA ALA A 79 -1.04 -10.69 1.25
C ALA A 79 -2.41 -11.37 1.10
N ASP A 80 -3.30 -11.09 2.05
CA ASP A 80 -4.73 -11.38 1.92
C ASP A 80 -5.53 -10.14 1.50
N THR A 81 -4.92 -8.95 1.60
CA THR A 81 -5.55 -7.67 1.32
C THR A 81 -4.55 -6.69 0.68
N ILE A 82 -5.01 -5.89 -0.28
CA ILE A 82 -4.33 -4.68 -0.77
C ILE A 82 -5.14 -3.45 -0.40
N VAL A 83 -4.47 -2.44 0.15
CA VAL A 83 -5.06 -1.14 0.48
C VAL A 83 -4.53 -0.08 -0.48
N LEU A 84 -5.45 0.52 -1.24
CA LEU A 84 -5.19 1.51 -2.27
C LEU A 84 -5.31 2.93 -1.71
N LEU A 85 -4.21 3.68 -1.68
CA LEU A 85 -4.16 5.06 -1.20
C LEU A 85 -4.79 6.04 -2.21
N PRO A 86 -5.22 7.24 -1.76
CA PRO A 86 -5.80 8.26 -2.62
C PRO A 86 -4.94 8.54 -3.87
N GLY A 87 -5.61 8.69 -5.02
CA GLY A 87 -4.94 8.91 -6.31
C GLY A 87 -4.41 7.65 -7.00
N TRP A 88 -4.63 6.44 -6.45
CA TRP A 88 -4.15 5.18 -7.03
C TRP A 88 -4.55 4.97 -8.50
N ARG A 89 -5.72 5.46 -8.92
CA ARG A 89 -6.25 5.30 -10.29
C ARG A 89 -5.35 5.92 -11.36
N ALA A 90 -4.56 6.94 -11.01
CA ALA A 90 -3.61 7.59 -11.91
C ALA A 90 -2.21 6.96 -11.84
N SER A 91 -1.94 6.06 -10.89
CA SER A 91 -0.65 5.40 -10.71
C SER A 91 -0.56 4.13 -11.54
N LYS A 92 0.36 4.08 -12.51
CA LYS A 92 0.64 2.88 -13.31
C LYS A 92 1.04 1.69 -12.42
N GLY A 93 1.88 1.95 -11.41
CA GLY A 93 2.33 0.95 -10.45
C GLY A 93 1.18 0.38 -9.62
N ALA A 94 0.36 1.26 -9.03
CA ALA A 94 -0.79 0.83 -8.23
C ALA A 94 -1.85 0.11 -9.07
N GLY A 95 -2.04 0.54 -10.33
CA GLY A 95 -2.89 -0.16 -11.28
C GLY A 95 -2.42 -1.59 -11.58
N ALA A 96 -1.12 -1.79 -11.74
CA ALA A 96 -0.53 -3.12 -11.96
C ALA A 96 -0.68 -4.02 -10.71
N GLU A 97 -0.39 -3.49 -9.53
CA GLU A 97 -0.53 -4.22 -8.25
C GLU A 97 -1.98 -4.58 -7.96
N ARG A 98 -2.94 -3.67 -8.23
CA ARG A 98 -4.37 -3.97 -8.15
C ARG A 98 -4.77 -5.10 -9.09
N GLN A 99 -4.29 -5.07 -10.34
CA GLN A 99 -4.63 -6.12 -11.31
C GLN A 99 -4.05 -7.48 -10.89
N LEU A 100 -2.85 -7.49 -10.31
CA LEU A 100 -2.26 -8.68 -9.72
C LEU A 100 -3.11 -9.22 -8.58
N ALA A 101 -3.50 -8.36 -7.63
CA ALA A 101 -4.36 -8.73 -6.51
C ALA A 101 -5.70 -9.31 -6.98
N LEU A 102 -6.34 -8.69 -7.99
CA LEU A 102 -7.56 -9.23 -8.61
C LEU A 102 -7.36 -10.64 -9.16
N ASN A 103 -6.27 -10.89 -9.88
CA ASN A 103 -5.99 -12.20 -10.46
C ASN A 103 -5.70 -13.26 -9.40
N CYS A 104 -5.18 -12.85 -8.24
CA CYS A 104 -4.91 -13.73 -7.09
C CYS A 104 -6.13 -13.92 -6.17
N GLY A 105 -7.25 -13.23 -6.39
CA GLY A 105 -8.42 -13.28 -5.51
C GLY A 105 -8.19 -12.61 -4.15
N ILE A 106 -7.29 -11.63 -4.08
CA ILE A 106 -6.93 -10.86 -2.88
C ILE A 106 -7.94 -9.72 -2.67
N ASP A 107 -8.33 -9.47 -1.42
CA ASP A 107 -9.28 -8.40 -1.08
C ASP A 107 -8.70 -7.02 -1.43
N ILE A 108 -9.51 -6.13 -2.00
CA ILE A 108 -9.09 -4.78 -2.40
C ILE A 108 -9.92 -3.74 -1.66
N ILE A 109 -9.24 -2.84 -0.96
CA ILE A 109 -9.86 -1.78 -0.15
C ILE A 109 -9.28 -0.43 -0.55
N GLU A 110 -10.13 0.59 -0.73
CA GLU A 110 -9.66 1.98 -0.92
C GLU A 110 -9.52 2.67 0.43
N TRP A 111 -8.38 3.31 0.67
CA TRP A 111 -8.09 4.06 1.89
C TRP A 111 -8.72 5.45 1.83
N LEU A 112 -9.56 5.74 2.81
CA LEU A 112 -10.17 7.06 2.99
C LEU A 112 -9.41 7.80 4.10
N GLU A 113 -8.64 8.83 3.74
CA GLU A 113 -8.14 9.77 4.75
C GLU A 113 -9.32 10.66 5.20
N ALA A 114 -9.52 10.78 6.51
CA ALA A 114 -10.33 11.85 7.05
C ALA A 114 -9.60 13.17 6.76
N LEU A 115 -10.26 14.06 6.03
CA LEU A 115 -9.81 15.44 5.78
C LEU A 115 -9.63 16.21 7.08
#